data_AF-A0A526RQ21-F1
#
_entry.id   AF-A0A526RQ21-F1
#
_cell.length_a   1.000
_cell.length_b   1.000
_cell.length_c   1.000
_cell.angle_alpha   90.00
_cell.angle_beta   90.00
_cell.angle_gamma   90.00
#
_symmetry.space_group_name_H-M   'P 1'
#
loop_
_entity.id
_entity.type
_entity.pdbx_description
1 polymer ?
#
loop_
_entity_poly.entity_id
_entity_poly.type
_entity_poly.pdbx_seq_one_letter_code
_entity_poly.pdbx_strand_id
1 'polypeptide(L)'
;DVRGFWGDRVDAVAARTAEILYERCVEARMLEQIDPDRPSPGVVIPFHSPSPDEAANPGFTGSTVTTQMFWDSDWGKTIETAAYSLYRRRNDALEKKIDAVIDLYGRLQQSDGYLSSWYQRIQPGLRWTNLRDCHELYCAGHLIEGAVAYFQATGKRKLLDIMCRYVDHIADTFGPEPGKKKGYCGHEEIELALVKLARATGEQKYTDLAKYFIDQRGQQPHYFDEEARARGADPKAYHFKTYEYNQSHRPVREQDKVVGHAVRAMYLFSGMADVATEYGDDTLRAALDRLWDDLTTKSLYVTGGLGPSAHNEGFTSDYDLPNETAYAETCAAVGLVFWSSRMLGMGPNARYADMMERALYNGSISGLSLDGSLFFYENPLESRGRHNRWKWHRCPCCPPNIGRMVASIGSYFYGLADDALAVHLYGDSTARFEISG
;
A
#
# COMPACT_ATOMS: atom_id res chain seq x y z
N ASP A 1 -20.83 -12.87 3.60
CA ASP A 1 -21.43 -12.11 4.71
C ASP A 1 -20.71 -12.48 5.99
N VAL A 2 -20.12 -11.52 6.70
CA VAL A 2 -19.40 -11.74 7.97
C VAL A 2 -20.17 -11.04 9.09
N ARG A 3 -20.27 -11.70 10.25
CA ARG A 3 -21.07 -11.30 11.41
C ARG A 3 -20.24 -11.43 12.70
N GLY A 4 -20.86 -11.23 13.85
CA GLY A 4 -20.21 -11.29 15.15
C GLY A 4 -19.07 -10.27 15.28
N PHE A 5 -17.95 -10.71 15.86
CA PHE A 5 -16.80 -9.85 16.17
C PHE A 5 -16.32 -8.98 15.00
N TRP A 6 -16.22 -9.57 13.80
CA TRP A 6 -15.82 -8.85 12.60
C TRP A 6 -16.97 -8.10 11.95
N GLY A 7 -18.20 -8.65 12.01
CA GLY A 7 -19.40 -7.96 11.54
C GLY A 7 -19.56 -6.57 12.16
N ASP A 8 -19.43 -6.46 13.49
CA ASP A 8 -19.54 -5.19 14.21
C ASP A 8 -18.49 -4.17 13.76
N ARG A 9 -17.28 -4.63 13.43
CA ARG A 9 -16.17 -3.78 12.96
C ARG A 9 -16.37 -3.33 11.52
N VAL A 10 -16.81 -4.24 10.64
CA VAL A 10 -17.19 -3.90 9.26
C VAL A 10 -18.33 -2.88 9.27
N ASP A 11 -19.30 -3.04 10.17
CA ASP A 11 -20.41 -2.10 10.33
C ASP A 11 -19.94 -0.74 10.87
N ALA A 12 -18.99 -0.71 11.81
CA ALA A 12 -18.37 0.54 12.27
C ALA A 12 -17.63 1.26 11.12
N VAL A 13 -16.91 0.52 10.28
CA VAL A 13 -16.22 1.09 9.11
C VAL A 13 -17.22 1.66 8.10
N ALA A 14 -18.25 0.89 7.77
CA ALA A 14 -19.27 1.30 6.82
C ALA A 14 -20.13 2.47 7.32
N ALA A 15 -20.37 2.56 8.63
CA ALA A 15 -21.20 3.60 9.23
C ALA A 15 -20.44 4.90 9.54
N ARG A 16 -19.13 4.84 9.78
CA ARG A 16 -18.35 5.99 10.28
C ARG A 16 -17.03 6.19 9.57
N THR A 17 -16.17 5.17 9.53
CA THR A 17 -14.80 5.32 9.01
C THR A 17 -14.79 5.83 7.58
N ALA A 18 -15.55 5.23 6.66
CA ALA A 18 -15.53 5.62 5.24
C ALA A 18 -15.87 7.11 5.03
N GLU A 19 -16.84 7.63 5.78
CA GLU A 19 -17.21 9.04 5.74
C GLU A 19 -16.13 9.93 6.35
N ILE A 20 -15.55 9.54 7.49
CA ILE A 20 -14.44 10.27 8.12
C ILE A 20 -13.25 10.39 7.16
N LEU A 21 -12.88 9.31 6.46
CA LEU A 21 -11.77 9.34 5.50
C LEU A 21 -12.04 10.35 4.38
N TYR A 22 -13.24 10.34 3.81
CA TYR A 22 -13.65 11.30 2.79
C TYR A 22 -13.58 12.75 3.32
N GLU A 23 -14.22 13.02 4.46
CA GLU A 23 -14.25 14.36 5.08
C GLU A 23 -12.83 14.88 5.32
N ARG A 24 -11.91 14.02 5.78
CA ARG A 24 -10.52 14.40 6.02
C ARG A 24 -9.75 14.72 4.75
N CYS A 25 -9.97 13.99 3.66
CA CYS A 25 -9.38 14.33 2.37
C CYS A 25 -9.87 15.71 1.88
N VAL A 26 -11.15 16.03 2.12
CA VAL A 26 -11.72 17.35 1.81
C VAL A 26 -11.11 18.45 2.69
N GLU A 27 -11.07 18.25 4.01
CA GLU A 27 -10.50 19.21 4.97
C GLU A 27 -9.01 19.47 4.73
N ALA A 28 -8.26 18.44 4.31
CA ALA A 28 -6.86 18.55 3.90
C ALA A 28 -6.67 19.24 2.54
N ARG A 29 -7.76 19.65 1.88
CA ARG A 29 -7.77 20.34 0.58
C ARG A 29 -7.30 19.47 -0.58
N MET A 30 -7.36 18.14 -0.45
CA MET A 30 -6.92 17.22 -1.51
C MET A 30 -7.77 17.34 -2.78
N LEU A 31 -9.05 17.73 -2.66
CA LEU A 31 -9.91 18.03 -3.82
C LEU A 31 -9.34 19.13 -4.72
N GLU A 32 -8.69 20.14 -4.14
CA GLU A 32 -8.10 21.24 -4.93
C GLU A 32 -6.92 20.74 -5.78
N GLN A 33 -6.15 19.77 -5.27
CA GLN A 33 -5.02 19.18 -5.99
C GLN A 33 -5.49 18.33 -7.18
N ILE A 34 -6.64 17.67 -7.08
CA ILE A 34 -7.16 16.80 -8.17
C ILE A 34 -8.15 17.50 -9.11
N ASP A 35 -8.68 18.69 -8.78
CA ASP A 35 -9.66 19.40 -9.62
C ASP A 35 -8.98 20.34 -10.64
N PRO A 36 -8.89 19.99 -11.93
CA PRO A 36 -8.20 20.83 -12.93
C PRO A 36 -8.89 22.17 -13.17
N ASP A 37 -10.16 22.33 -12.79
CA ASP A 37 -10.93 23.57 -12.97
C ASP A 37 -10.73 24.58 -11.83
N ARG A 38 -9.93 24.21 -10.82
CA ARG A 38 -9.56 25.10 -9.70
C ARG A 38 -8.10 25.55 -9.81
N PRO A 39 -7.72 26.68 -9.19
CA PRO A 39 -6.33 26.99 -8.96
C PRO A 39 -5.62 25.85 -8.21
N SER A 40 -4.37 25.56 -8.58
CA SER A 40 -3.54 24.63 -7.81
C SER A 40 -3.42 25.12 -6.37
N PRO A 41 -3.52 24.24 -5.35
CA PRO A 41 -3.32 24.63 -3.96
C PRO A 41 -1.86 25.00 -3.67
N GLY A 42 -0.93 24.70 -4.59
CA GLY A 42 0.50 24.79 -4.35
C GLY A 42 0.97 23.78 -3.30
N VAL A 43 2.18 23.97 -2.79
CA VAL A 43 2.71 23.17 -1.67
C VAL A 43 2.11 23.70 -0.37
N VAL A 44 1.17 22.96 0.22
CA VAL A 44 0.49 23.31 1.47
C VAL A 44 0.99 22.48 2.66
N ILE A 45 1.57 21.31 2.40
CA ILE A 45 2.40 20.62 3.38
C ILE A 45 3.86 20.93 3.03
N PRO A 46 4.60 21.65 3.90
CA PRO A 46 6.00 21.95 3.65
C PRO A 46 6.80 20.68 3.39
N PHE A 47 7.80 20.77 2.52
CA PHE A 47 8.82 19.74 2.40
C PHE A 47 9.38 19.43 3.80
N HIS A 48 9.53 18.14 4.12
CA HIS A 48 9.98 17.69 5.42
C HIS A 48 11.32 18.34 5.75
N SER A 49 11.43 18.98 6.92
CA SER A 49 12.75 19.18 7.52
C SER A 49 13.22 17.79 8.00
N PRO A 50 14.33 17.25 7.48
CA PRO A 50 14.83 15.96 7.92
C PRO A 50 15.35 16.09 9.36
N SER A 51 14.99 15.19 10.28
CA SER A 51 15.59 15.03 11.62
C SER A 51 15.38 16.15 12.70
N PRO A 52 15.21 15.77 13.99
CA PRO A 52 15.44 16.66 15.13
C PRO A 52 16.83 17.33 15.15
N ASP A 53 17.84 16.72 14.52
CA ASP A 53 19.21 17.24 14.44
C ASP A 53 19.38 18.36 13.40
N GLU A 54 18.58 18.40 12.33
CA GLU A 54 18.66 19.49 11.33
C GLU A 54 17.80 20.71 11.71
N ALA A 55 16.86 20.55 12.65
CA ALA A 55 16.21 21.69 13.32
C ALA A 55 17.22 22.61 14.03
N ALA A 56 18.43 22.13 14.33
CA ALA A 56 19.52 22.91 14.90
C ALA A 56 20.34 23.70 13.85
N ASN A 57 20.12 23.51 12.55
CA ASN A 57 20.86 24.18 11.46
C ASN A 57 19.93 24.81 10.40
N PRO A 58 19.47 26.06 10.60
CA PRO A 58 18.43 26.70 9.77
C PRO A 58 18.87 27.11 8.34
N GLY A 59 19.99 26.59 7.83
CA GLY A 59 20.55 26.93 6.52
C GLY A 59 20.38 25.87 5.41
N PHE A 60 19.81 24.70 5.72
CA PHE A 60 19.69 23.60 4.75
C PHE A 60 18.24 23.45 4.25
N THR A 61 17.99 23.81 2.99
CA THR A 61 16.70 23.69 2.29
C THR A 61 16.60 22.44 1.40
N GLY A 62 17.38 21.39 1.72
CA GLY A 62 17.66 20.28 0.79
C GLY A 62 16.65 19.12 0.75
N SER A 63 15.48 19.24 1.37
CA SER A 63 14.47 18.17 1.31
C SER A 63 13.61 18.25 0.07
N THR A 64 13.61 17.17 -0.71
CA THR A 64 12.81 17.02 -1.94
C THR A 64 11.44 16.37 -1.67
N VAL A 65 11.12 16.07 -0.41
CA VAL A 65 9.93 15.27 -0.07
C VAL A 65 8.95 15.97 0.87
N THR A 66 7.66 15.89 0.57
CA THR A 66 6.50 16.29 1.39
C THR A 66 5.46 15.19 1.34
N THR A 67 4.69 14.96 2.41
CA THR A 67 3.59 13.97 2.38
C THR A 67 2.50 14.32 1.37
N GLN A 68 2.43 15.57 0.92
CA GLN A 68 1.48 16.00 -0.11
C GLN A 68 1.66 15.29 -1.46
N MET A 69 2.87 14.81 -1.77
CA MET A 69 3.14 14.16 -3.05
C MET A 69 2.34 12.87 -3.24
N PHE A 70 1.95 12.21 -2.14
CA PHE A 70 1.26 10.93 -2.17
C PHE A 70 -0.21 11.01 -1.77
N TRP A 71 -0.82 12.19 -1.79
CA TRP A 71 -2.25 12.38 -1.52
C TRP A 71 -3.17 11.62 -2.48
N ASP A 72 -2.72 11.31 -3.70
CA ASP A 72 -3.48 10.45 -4.61
C ASP A 72 -3.70 9.04 -4.02
N SER A 73 -2.76 8.55 -3.21
CA SER A 73 -2.94 7.29 -2.49
C SER A 73 -3.98 7.36 -1.38
N ASP A 74 -4.16 8.52 -0.73
CA ASP A 74 -5.18 8.72 0.29
C ASP A 74 -6.58 8.64 -0.34
N TRP A 75 -6.75 9.20 -1.53
CA TRP A 75 -7.95 9.00 -2.34
C TRP A 75 -8.12 7.54 -2.77
N GLY A 76 -7.08 6.89 -3.29
CA GLY A 76 -7.14 5.47 -3.68
C GLY A 76 -7.65 4.56 -2.55
N LYS A 77 -7.07 4.68 -1.36
CA LYS A 77 -7.49 3.89 -0.18
C LYS A 77 -8.86 4.32 0.36
N THR A 78 -9.22 5.59 0.26
CA THR A 78 -10.56 6.08 0.64
C THR A 78 -11.63 5.52 -0.29
N ILE A 79 -11.38 5.51 -1.60
CA ILE A 79 -12.25 4.90 -2.61
C ILE A 79 -12.38 3.41 -2.35
N GLU A 80 -11.27 2.71 -2.07
CA GLU A 80 -11.30 1.29 -1.74
C GLU A 80 -12.12 1.00 -0.47
N THR A 81 -11.89 1.76 0.60
CA THR A 81 -12.67 1.63 1.86
C THR A 81 -14.15 1.90 1.62
N ALA A 82 -14.48 2.92 0.83
CA ALA A 82 -15.86 3.24 0.46
C ALA A 82 -16.49 2.12 -0.38
N ALA A 83 -15.75 1.54 -1.33
CA ALA A 83 -16.23 0.43 -2.15
C ALA A 83 -16.66 -0.77 -1.30
N TYR A 84 -15.78 -1.24 -0.39
CA TYR A 84 -16.12 -2.36 0.50
C TYR A 84 -17.25 -2.00 1.49
N SER A 85 -17.30 -0.74 1.93
CA SER A 85 -18.41 -0.24 2.76
C SER A 85 -19.75 -0.28 2.01
N LEU A 86 -19.77 0.11 0.74
CA LEU A 86 -20.97 0.05 -0.12
C LEU A 86 -21.42 -1.39 -0.39
N TYR A 87 -20.47 -2.33 -0.47
CA TYR A 87 -20.77 -3.76 -0.56
C TYR A 87 -21.47 -4.27 0.72
N ARG A 88 -21.01 -3.84 1.91
CA ARG A 88 -21.67 -4.16 3.19
C ARG A 88 -23.05 -3.51 3.30
N ARG A 89 -23.12 -2.20 3.05
CA ARG A 89 -24.32 -1.37 3.24
C ARG A 89 -24.37 -0.29 2.17
N ARG A 90 -25.42 -0.31 1.35
CA ARG A 90 -25.67 0.74 0.36
C ARG A 90 -25.75 2.11 1.02
N ASN A 91 -25.10 3.09 0.40
CA ASN A 91 -25.06 4.48 0.84
C ASN A 91 -24.93 5.40 -0.38
N ASP A 92 -26.07 5.79 -0.97
CA ASP A 92 -26.13 6.61 -2.18
C ASP A 92 -25.44 7.97 -2.02
N ALA A 93 -25.38 8.52 -0.80
CA ALA A 93 -24.74 9.79 -0.54
C ALA A 93 -23.21 9.68 -0.63
N LEU A 94 -22.64 8.63 -0.02
CA LEU A 94 -21.21 8.33 -0.13
C LEU A 94 -20.84 7.93 -1.55
N GLU A 95 -21.65 7.10 -2.21
CA GLU A 95 -21.41 6.67 -3.59
C GLU A 95 -21.35 7.87 -4.55
N LYS A 96 -22.27 8.83 -4.43
CA LYS A 96 -22.24 10.09 -5.22
C LYS A 96 -21.00 10.93 -4.95
N LYS A 97 -20.53 10.99 -3.70
CA LYS A 97 -19.31 11.71 -3.32
C LYS A 97 -18.08 11.07 -3.97
N ILE A 98 -18.00 9.74 -3.96
CA ILE A 98 -16.91 9.00 -4.59
C ILE A 98 -16.96 9.09 -6.11
N ASP A 99 -18.14 8.98 -6.73
CA ASP A 99 -18.32 9.19 -8.17
C ASP A 99 -17.80 10.58 -8.58
N ALA A 100 -18.08 11.63 -7.81
CA ALA A 100 -17.58 12.97 -8.09
C ALA A 100 -16.04 13.06 -8.00
N VAL A 101 -15.40 12.32 -7.10
CA VAL A 101 -13.93 12.21 -7.03
C VAL A 101 -13.37 11.49 -8.25
N ILE A 102 -14.02 10.41 -8.69
CA ILE A 102 -13.64 9.66 -9.89
C ILE A 102 -13.77 10.56 -11.14
N ASP A 103 -14.81 11.39 -11.19
CA ASP A 103 -15.01 12.36 -12.27
C ASP A 103 -13.87 13.39 -12.33
N LEU A 104 -13.36 13.83 -11.18
CA LEU A 104 -12.19 14.72 -11.09
C LEU A 104 -10.94 14.05 -11.67
N TYR A 105 -10.65 12.81 -11.28
CA TYR A 105 -9.53 12.04 -11.84
C TYR A 105 -9.66 11.83 -13.35
N GLY A 106 -10.88 11.57 -13.84
CA GLY A 106 -11.15 11.44 -15.28
C GLY A 106 -10.88 12.73 -16.07
N ARG A 107 -11.17 13.90 -15.48
CA ARG A 107 -10.84 15.20 -16.08
C ARG A 107 -9.36 15.55 -15.96
N LEU A 108 -8.70 15.11 -14.88
CA LEU A 108 -7.29 15.34 -14.64
C LEU A 108 -6.40 14.50 -15.56
N GLN A 109 -6.80 13.28 -15.92
CA GLN A 109 -5.98 12.35 -16.70
C GLN A 109 -5.54 12.95 -18.04
N GLN A 110 -4.24 12.88 -18.33
CA GLN A 110 -3.69 13.36 -19.60
C GLN A 110 -4.10 12.47 -20.78
N SER A 111 -3.93 12.98 -22.00
CA SER A 111 -4.28 12.26 -23.23
C SER A 111 -3.48 10.97 -23.42
N ASP A 112 -2.21 10.96 -22.98
CA ASP A 112 -1.33 9.77 -23.01
C ASP A 112 -1.68 8.74 -21.92
N GLY A 113 -2.59 9.06 -21.00
CA GLY A 113 -3.01 8.19 -19.90
C GLY A 113 -2.35 8.54 -18.57
N TYR A 114 -1.32 9.40 -18.55
CA TYR A 114 -0.63 9.79 -17.32
C TYR A 114 -1.56 10.45 -16.29
N LEU A 115 -1.43 10.04 -15.02
CA LEU A 115 -2.23 10.56 -13.91
C LEU A 115 -1.41 10.67 -12.62
N SER A 116 -1.02 11.89 -12.24
CA SER A 116 -0.45 12.20 -10.93
C SER A 116 -0.77 13.64 -10.59
N SER A 117 -1.60 13.87 -9.59
CA SER A 117 -1.99 15.22 -9.20
C SER A 117 -0.78 16.05 -8.74
N TRP A 118 0.20 15.42 -8.09
CA TRP A 118 1.46 16.06 -7.70
C TRP A 118 2.22 16.61 -8.91
N TYR A 119 2.55 15.76 -9.89
CA TYR A 119 3.35 16.17 -11.04
C TYR A 119 2.56 16.87 -12.14
N GLN A 120 1.24 16.87 -12.10
CA GLN A 120 0.42 17.66 -13.02
C GLN A 120 0.12 19.06 -12.47
N ARG A 121 -0.05 19.19 -11.15
CA ARG A 121 -0.63 20.40 -10.54
C ARG A 121 0.30 21.09 -9.55
N ILE A 122 1.25 20.39 -8.94
CA ILE A 122 2.19 20.96 -7.96
C ILE A 122 3.60 21.12 -8.54
N GLN A 123 4.10 20.12 -9.27
CA GLN A 123 5.45 20.07 -9.85
C GLN A 123 5.41 19.70 -11.35
N PRO A 124 4.74 20.51 -12.21
CA PRO A 124 4.64 20.23 -13.64
C PRO A 124 5.99 20.07 -14.33
N GLY A 125 6.08 19.11 -15.24
CA GLY A 125 7.29 18.83 -16.05
C GLY A 125 8.29 17.86 -15.41
N LEU A 126 8.03 17.39 -14.19
CA LEU A 126 8.96 16.54 -13.43
C LEU A 126 8.50 15.07 -13.30
N ARG A 127 7.53 14.64 -14.11
CA ARG A 127 7.05 13.24 -14.13
C ARG A 127 8.18 12.24 -14.34
N TRP A 128 8.17 11.13 -13.61
CA TRP A 128 9.14 10.03 -13.73
C TRP A 128 10.61 10.44 -13.56
N THR A 129 10.85 11.55 -12.84
CA THR A 129 12.21 12.03 -12.56
C THR A 129 12.76 11.52 -11.25
N ASN A 130 11.91 11.24 -10.24
CA ASN A 130 12.32 10.78 -8.91
C ASN A 130 11.43 9.65 -8.38
N LEU A 131 11.60 8.44 -8.93
CA LEU A 131 10.82 7.28 -8.51
C LEU A 131 11.19 6.81 -7.11
N ARG A 132 12.42 7.07 -6.66
CA ARG A 132 12.88 6.71 -5.31
C ARG A 132 12.03 7.37 -4.24
N ASP A 133 11.76 8.66 -4.39
CA ASP A 133 11.18 9.45 -3.31
C ASP A 133 9.75 9.93 -3.57
N CYS A 134 9.32 10.06 -4.84
CA CYS A 134 8.09 10.81 -5.19
C CYS A 134 6.83 9.99 -5.47
N HIS A 135 6.83 8.69 -5.14
CA HIS A 135 5.62 7.87 -4.97
C HIS A 135 4.62 7.84 -6.16
N GLU A 136 5.02 8.12 -7.41
CA GLU A 136 4.11 8.09 -8.57
C GLU A 136 3.47 6.71 -8.76
N LEU A 137 4.29 5.65 -8.83
CA LEU A 137 3.78 4.29 -9.01
C LEU A 137 3.06 3.78 -7.75
N TYR A 138 3.45 4.25 -6.56
CA TYR A 138 2.76 3.95 -5.31
C TYR A 138 1.32 4.50 -5.31
N CYS A 139 1.15 5.75 -5.73
CA CYS A 139 -0.17 6.35 -5.88
C CYS A 139 -0.99 5.66 -6.97
N ALA A 140 -0.35 5.32 -8.09
CA ALA A 140 -0.98 4.55 -9.15
C ALA A 140 -1.50 3.20 -8.63
N GLY A 141 -0.69 2.46 -7.86
CA GLY A 141 -1.08 1.18 -7.27
C GLY A 141 -2.29 1.32 -6.34
N HIS A 142 -2.28 2.27 -5.42
CA HIS A 142 -3.44 2.48 -4.54
C HIS A 142 -4.71 2.94 -5.27
N LEU A 143 -4.58 3.76 -6.33
CA LEU A 143 -5.72 4.11 -7.19
C LEU A 143 -6.23 2.89 -7.98
N ILE A 144 -5.35 1.99 -8.44
CA ILE A 144 -5.71 0.72 -9.08
C ILE A 144 -6.51 -0.16 -8.12
N GLU A 145 -6.03 -0.34 -6.88
CA GLU A 145 -6.75 -1.16 -5.89
C GLU A 145 -8.14 -0.58 -5.58
N GLY A 146 -8.23 0.75 -5.42
CA GLY A 146 -9.51 1.45 -5.31
C GLY A 146 -10.41 1.27 -6.53
N ALA A 147 -9.86 1.31 -7.74
CA ALA A 147 -10.60 1.10 -9.00
C ALA A 147 -11.21 -0.30 -9.09
N VAL A 148 -10.41 -1.33 -8.78
CA VAL A 148 -10.85 -2.73 -8.80
C VAL A 148 -11.94 -2.96 -7.76
N ALA A 149 -11.74 -2.50 -6.52
CA ALA A 149 -12.74 -2.65 -5.46
C ALA A 149 -14.04 -1.91 -5.81
N TYR A 150 -13.95 -0.69 -6.33
CA TYR A 150 -15.13 0.10 -6.70
C TYR A 150 -15.92 -0.53 -7.85
N PHE A 151 -15.22 -1.08 -8.85
CA PHE A 151 -15.85 -1.84 -9.92
C PHE A 151 -16.57 -3.08 -9.38
N GLN A 152 -15.94 -3.85 -8.49
CA GLN A 152 -16.54 -5.04 -7.89
C GLN A 152 -17.78 -4.71 -7.03
N ALA A 153 -17.77 -3.59 -6.29
CA ALA A 153 -18.86 -3.20 -5.40
C ALA A 153 -20.06 -2.55 -6.12
N THR A 154 -19.81 -1.83 -7.21
CA THR A 154 -20.82 -0.97 -7.88
C THR A 154 -21.13 -1.37 -9.32
N GLY A 155 -20.25 -2.15 -9.97
CA GLY A 155 -20.28 -2.43 -11.40
C GLY A 155 -19.82 -1.26 -12.28
N LYS A 156 -19.50 -0.09 -11.70
CA LYS A 156 -19.10 1.10 -12.46
C LYS A 156 -17.64 1.00 -12.90
N ARG A 157 -17.41 1.15 -14.21
CA ARG A 157 -16.08 0.98 -14.82
C ARG A 157 -15.24 2.24 -14.91
N LYS A 158 -15.79 3.43 -14.66
CA LYS A 158 -15.13 4.70 -14.97
C LYS A 158 -13.70 4.80 -14.39
N LEU A 159 -13.52 4.51 -13.10
CA LEU A 159 -12.19 4.53 -12.49
C LEU A 159 -11.30 3.39 -13.00
N LEU A 160 -11.87 2.20 -13.21
CA LEU A 160 -11.14 1.05 -13.77
C LEU A 160 -10.55 1.39 -15.15
N ASP A 161 -11.35 1.96 -16.04
CA ASP A 161 -10.92 2.31 -17.39
C ASP A 161 -9.89 3.47 -17.38
N ILE A 162 -10.03 4.45 -16.45
CA ILE A 162 -9.00 5.47 -16.19
C ILE A 162 -7.68 4.80 -15.80
N MET A 163 -7.71 3.86 -14.84
CA MET A 163 -6.50 3.21 -14.37
C MET A 163 -5.88 2.26 -15.41
N CYS A 164 -6.67 1.58 -16.25
CA CYS A 164 -6.15 0.82 -17.39
C CYS A 164 -5.34 1.71 -18.34
N ARG A 165 -5.87 2.89 -18.72
CA ARG A 165 -5.13 3.85 -19.56
C ARG A 165 -3.84 4.32 -18.89
N TYR A 166 -3.86 4.51 -17.57
CA TYR A 166 -2.65 4.92 -16.85
C TYR A 166 -1.61 3.79 -16.78
N VAL A 167 -2.05 2.55 -16.57
CA VAL A 167 -1.14 1.39 -16.60
C VAL A 167 -0.57 1.17 -17.99
N ASP A 168 -1.33 1.39 -19.06
CA ASP A 168 -0.81 1.35 -20.43
C ASP A 168 0.28 2.40 -20.65
N HIS A 169 0.08 3.63 -20.16
CA HIS A 169 1.13 4.66 -20.13
C HIS A 169 2.38 4.21 -19.35
N ILE A 170 2.18 3.58 -18.19
CA ILE A 170 3.28 3.05 -17.36
C ILE A 170 4.04 1.95 -18.11
N ALA A 171 3.34 1.03 -18.77
CA ALA A 171 3.91 -0.03 -19.57
C ALA A 171 4.70 0.50 -20.78
N ASP A 172 4.27 1.60 -21.39
CA ASP A 172 5.03 2.28 -22.45
C ASP A 172 6.28 3.00 -21.93
N THR A 173 6.25 3.43 -20.67
CA THR A 173 7.34 4.19 -20.03
C THR A 173 8.43 3.27 -19.43
N PHE A 174 8.02 2.16 -18.81
CA PHE A 174 8.86 1.25 -18.04
C PHE A 174 8.85 -0.16 -18.63
N GLY A 175 10.02 -0.80 -18.66
CA GLY A 175 10.12 -2.16 -19.18
C GLY A 175 11.53 -2.52 -19.63
N PRO A 176 11.77 -3.78 -20.02
CA PRO A 176 13.07 -4.26 -20.46
C PRO A 176 13.46 -3.82 -21.88
N GLU A 177 12.53 -3.25 -22.67
CA GLU A 177 12.79 -2.86 -24.06
C GLU A 177 13.73 -1.63 -24.20
N PRO A 178 14.51 -1.53 -25.29
CA PRO A 178 15.28 -0.33 -25.60
C PRO A 178 14.41 0.93 -25.61
N GLY A 179 14.91 2.03 -25.04
CA GLY A 179 14.20 3.31 -24.96
C GLY A 179 13.28 3.49 -23.74
N LYS A 180 12.88 2.40 -23.07
CA LYS A 180 12.13 2.48 -21.81
C LYS A 180 13.05 2.66 -20.60
N LYS A 181 12.53 3.33 -19.56
CA LYS A 181 13.21 3.48 -18.27
C LYS A 181 13.28 2.13 -17.56
N LYS A 182 14.45 1.79 -16.98
CA LYS A 182 14.65 0.57 -16.18
C LYS A 182 14.27 0.75 -14.71
N GLY A 183 13.22 1.54 -14.49
CA GLY A 183 12.85 2.06 -13.18
C GLY A 183 11.82 1.21 -12.45
N TYR A 184 11.79 1.41 -11.14
CA TYR A 184 10.79 0.89 -10.19
C TYR A 184 10.63 1.95 -9.09
N CYS A 185 9.56 1.88 -8.30
CA CYS A 185 9.31 2.86 -7.24
C CYS A 185 10.16 2.61 -6.00
N GLY A 186 10.49 3.66 -5.25
CA GLY A 186 11.12 3.50 -3.94
C GLY A 186 10.17 3.13 -2.82
N HIS A 187 8.85 3.07 -3.07
CA HIS A 187 7.86 2.46 -2.19
C HIS A 187 6.97 1.52 -3.01
N GLU A 188 7.15 0.23 -2.77
CA GLU A 188 6.39 -0.90 -3.31
C GLU A 188 4.91 -0.73 -3.06
N GLU A 189 4.10 -1.14 -4.03
CA GLU A 189 2.63 -1.13 -4.00
C GLU A 189 2.08 -1.44 -5.40
N ILE A 190 2.73 -0.94 -6.45
CA ILE A 190 2.22 -1.12 -7.82
C ILE A 190 2.21 -2.59 -8.23
N GLU A 191 3.16 -3.38 -7.73
CA GLU A 191 3.36 -4.77 -8.12
C GLU A 191 2.15 -5.65 -7.73
N LEU A 192 1.67 -5.53 -6.49
CA LEU A 192 0.49 -6.24 -6.01
C LEU A 192 -0.82 -5.69 -6.63
N ALA A 193 -0.86 -4.39 -6.93
CA ALA A 193 -2.02 -3.74 -7.51
C ALA A 193 -2.23 -4.16 -8.98
N LEU A 194 -1.14 -4.30 -9.74
CA LEU A 194 -1.18 -4.73 -11.13
C LEU A 194 -1.74 -6.15 -11.30
N VAL A 195 -1.44 -7.06 -10.38
CA VAL A 195 -2.02 -8.42 -10.41
C VAL A 195 -3.52 -8.38 -10.11
N LYS A 196 -3.97 -7.54 -9.17
CA LYS A 196 -5.40 -7.30 -8.95
C LYS A 196 -6.09 -6.74 -10.20
N LEU A 197 -5.45 -5.80 -10.89
CA LEU A 197 -5.98 -5.24 -12.14
C LEU A 197 -6.10 -6.32 -13.21
N ALA A 198 -5.05 -7.13 -13.40
CA ALA A 198 -5.03 -8.23 -14.35
C ALA A 198 -6.18 -9.22 -14.12
N ARG A 199 -6.41 -9.62 -12.86
CA ARG A 199 -7.53 -10.50 -12.49
C ARG A 199 -8.90 -9.86 -12.77
N ALA A 200 -9.04 -8.55 -12.55
CA ALA A 200 -10.29 -7.83 -12.78
C ALA A 200 -10.61 -7.58 -14.26
N THR A 201 -9.59 -7.48 -15.12
CA THR A 201 -9.77 -7.18 -16.55
C THR A 201 -9.53 -8.36 -17.47
N GLY A 202 -8.84 -9.42 -17.01
CA GLY A 202 -8.37 -10.53 -17.83
C GLY A 202 -7.16 -10.20 -18.71
N GLU A 203 -6.45 -9.10 -18.43
CA GLU A 203 -5.37 -8.59 -19.29
C GLU A 203 -3.99 -9.01 -18.77
N GLN A 204 -3.37 -9.99 -19.43
CA GLN A 204 -2.07 -10.56 -19.05
C GLN A 204 -0.93 -9.51 -18.97
N LYS A 205 -0.98 -8.49 -19.82
CA LYS A 205 0.04 -7.41 -19.88
C LYS A 205 0.26 -6.72 -18.53
N TYR A 206 -0.76 -6.68 -17.66
CA TYR A 206 -0.63 -6.06 -16.34
C TYR A 206 0.16 -6.96 -15.38
N THR A 207 -0.05 -8.27 -15.42
CA THR A 207 0.75 -9.25 -14.65
C THR A 207 2.20 -9.29 -15.16
N ASP A 208 2.42 -9.17 -16.48
CA ASP A 208 3.76 -9.09 -17.06
C ASP A 208 4.52 -7.84 -16.57
N LEU A 209 3.83 -6.70 -16.46
CA LEU A 209 4.40 -5.47 -15.91
C LEU A 209 4.70 -5.61 -14.40
N ALA A 210 3.84 -6.29 -13.64
CA ALA A 210 4.11 -6.59 -12.23
C ALA A 210 5.40 -7.41 -12.07
N LYS A 211 5.54 -8.46 -12.88
CA LYS A 211 6.75 -9.30 -12.91
C LYS A 211 7.99 -8.49 -13.27
N TYR A 212 7.89 -7.58 -14.24
CA TYR A 212 8.99 -6.68 -14.58
C TYR A 212 9.46 -5.87 -13.36
N PHE A 213 8.56 -5.21 -12.63
CA PHE A 213 8.96 -4.40 -11.48
C PHE A 213 9.61 -5.23 -10.37
N ILE A 214 9.10 -6.43 -10.11
CA ILE A 214 9.68 -7.39 -9.15
C ILE A 214 11.10 -7.82 -9.59
N ASP A 215 11.27 -8.18 -10.86
CA ASP A 215 12.54 -8.68 -11.38
C ASP A 215 13.61 -7.58 -11.52
N GLN A 216 13.18 -6.35 -11.81
CA GLN A 216 14.06 -5.20 -12.01
C GLN A 216 14.58 -4.62 -10.69
N ARG A 217 13.87 -4.79 -9.58
CA ARG A 217 14.25 -4.24 -8.28
C ARG A 217 15.59 -4.79 -7.82
N GLY A 218 16.52 -3.87 -7.52
CA GLY A 218 17.87 -4.18 -7.03
C GLY A 218 18.88 -4.67 -8.07
N GLN A 219 18.51 -4.65 -9.36
CA GLN A 219 19.46 -4.90 -10.45
C GLN A 219 20.53 -3.81 -10.54
N GLN A 220 21.69 -4.16 -11.11
CA GLN A 220 22.82 -3.26 -11.35
C GLN A 220 22.98 -2.94 -12.85
N PRO A 221 23.41 -1.71 -13.22
CA PRO A 221 23.61 -0.53 -12.36
C PRO A 221 22.33 -0.08 -11.65
N HIS A 222 22.46 0.43 -10.42
CA HIS A 222 21.31 0.74 -9.58
C HIS A 222 20.50 1.94 -10.13
N TYR A 223 19.24 1.72 -10.51
CA TYR A 223 18.41 2.74 -11.15
C TYR A 223 18.29 4.04 -10.34
N PHE A 224 18.15 3.98 -9.01
CA PHE A 224 18.09 5.19 -8.18
C PHE A 224 19.36 6.05 -8.21
N ASP A 225 20.52 5.45 -8.49
CA ASP A 225 21.73 6.23 -8.73
C ASP A 225 21.64 6.94 -10.09
N GLU A 226 21.16 6.25 -11.13
CA GLU A 226 21.03 6.79 -12.48
C GLU A 226 20.07 7.97 -12.51
N GLU A 227 18.87 7.81 -11.93
CA GLU A 227 17.90 8.90 -11.89
C GLU A 227 18.37 10.06 -10.99
N ALA A 228 19.08 9.81 -9.88
CA ALA A 228 19.66 10.87 -9.07
C ALA A 228 20.70 11.68 -9.87
N ARG A 229 21.62 11.00 -10.58
CA ARG A 229 22.60 11.68 -11.46
C ARG A 229 21.91 12.45 -12.59
N ALA A 230 20.86 11.89 -13.19
CA ALA A 230 20.08 12.57 -14.23
C ALA A 230 19.38 13.85 -13.72
N ARG A 231 19.01 13.88 -12.43
CA ARG A 231 18.50 15.08 -11.75
C ARG A 231 19.60 16.06 -11.30
N GLY A 232 20.87 15.75 -11.51
CA GLY A 232 21.99 16.54 -11.00
C GLY A 232 22.23 16.39 -9.49
N ALA A 233 21.68 15.34 -8.86
CA ALA A 233 21.87 15.03 -7.44
C ALA A 233 22.99 13.98 -7.25
N ASP A 234 23.67 14.05 -6.11
CA ASP A 234 24.60 12.99 -5.68
C ASP A 234 23.82 11.80 -5.12
N PRO A 235 23.93 10.58 -5.67
CA PRO A 235 23.31 9.39 -5.09
C PRO A 235 23.66 9.17 -3.61
N LYS A 236 24.88 9.56 -3.18
CA LYS A 236 25.32 9.45 -1.78
C LYS A 236 24.59 10.40 -0.83
N ALA A 237 23.95 11.44 -1.37
CA ALA A 237 23.11 12.35 -0.59
C ALA A 237 21.77 11.72 -0.19
N TYR A 238 21.46 10.49 -0.62
CA TYR A 238 20.26 9.77 -0.19
C TYR A 238 20.15 9.75 1.35
N HIS A 239 18.97 10.11 1.87
CA HIS A 239 18.75 10.31 3.30
C HIS A 239 19.05 9.06 4.12
N PHE A 240 18.49 7.91 3.73
CA PHE A 240 18.66 6.65 4.46
C PHE A 240 20.03 6.00 4.29
N LYS A 241 20.89 6.51 3.40
CA LYS A 241 22.26 6.02 3.11
C LYS A 241 22.38 4.58 2.62
N THR A 242 21.30 3.79 2.66
CA THR A 242 21.26 2.40 2.23
C THR A 242 19.99 2.12 1.42
N TYR A 243 20.11 1.28 0.40
CA TYR A 243 19.00 0.74 -0.39
C TYR A 243 18.30 -0.44 0.29
N GLU A 244 18.70 -0.80 1.51
CA GLU A 244 17.91 -1.69 2.35
C GLU A 244 16.55 -1.05 2.70
N TYR A 245 16.50 0.28 2.88
CA TYR A 245 15.29 1.00 3.25
C TYR A 245 14.09 0.72 2.34
N ASN A 246 14.36 0.55 1.04
CA ASN A 246 13.40 0.28 -0.01
C ASN A 246 13.65 -1.08 -0.70
N GLN A 247 14.31 -2.01 0.02
CA GLN A 247 14.48 -3.40 -0.41
C GLN A 247 15.07 -3.53 -1.83
N SER A 248 15.88 -2.56 -2.27
CA SER A 248 16.53 -2.55 -3.59
C SER A 248 18.05 -2.67 -3.52
N HIS A 249 18.59 -2.99 -2.34
CA HIS A 249 20.03 -3.26 -2.16
C HIS A 249 20.52 -4.47 -2.99
N ARG A 250 19.64 -5.44 -3.28
CA ARG A 250 19.93 -6.65 -4.07
C ARG A 250 18.68 -7.14 -4.82
N PRO A 251 18.84 -7.93 -5.91
CA PRO A 251 17.72 -8.60 -6.56
C PRO A 251 16.87 -9.38 -5.57
N VAL A 252 15.55 -9.30 -5.69
CA VAL A 252 14.61 -9.85 -4.68
C VAL A 252 14.78 -11.35 -4.43
N ARG A 253 15.20 -12.12 -5.44
CA ARG A 253 15.46 -13.56 -5.32
C ARG A 253 16.72 -13.90 -4.51
N GLU A 254 17.61 -12.93 -4.34
CA GLU A 254 18.85 -13.06 -3.55
C GLU A 254 18.72 -12.52 -2.13
N GLN A 255 17.58 -11.91 -1.78
CA GLN A 255 17.35 -11.43 -0.43
C GLN A 255 17.10 -12.62 0.50
N ASP A 256 17.72 -12.58 1.67
CA ASP A 256 17.70 -13.60 2.71
C ASP A 256 17.36 -13.03 4.09
N LYS A 257 17.19 -11.71 4.19
CA LYS A 257 16.84 -10.98 5.40
C LYS A 257 15.78 -9.91 5.12
N VAL A 258 14.82 -9.78 6.01
CA VAL A 258 13.85 -8.69 5.95
C VAL A 258 14.45 -7.43 6.58
N VAL A 259 14.63 -6.39 5.76
CA VAL A 259 15.35 -5.16 6.12
C VAL A 259 14.58 -3.91 5.70
N GLY A 260 15.01 -2.75 6.20
CA GLY A 260 14.47 -1.46 5.78
C GLY A 260 13.08 -1.14 6.32
N HIS A 261 12.32 -0.36 5.56
CA HIS A 261 10.98 0.07 5.97
C HIS A 261 9.98 -1.10 5.97
N ALA A 262 9.19 -1.21 7.04
CA ALA A 262 8.32 -2.35 7.28
C ALA A 262 7.22 -2.52 6.22
N VAL A 263 6.46 -1.45 5.92
CA VAL A 263 5.35 -1.51 4.94
C VAL A 263 5.84 -1.83 3.53
N ARG A 264 6.90 -1.17 3.07
CA ARG A 264 7.55 -1.42 1.79
C ARG A 264 7.91 -2.90 1.60
N ALA A 265 8.55 -3.49 2.59
CA ALA A 265 8.88 -4.92 2.55
C ALA A 265 7.61 -5.79 2.44
N MET A 266 6.58 -5.53 3.25
CA MET A 266 5.36 -6.35 3.21
C MET A 266 4.60 -6.23 1.88
N TYR A 267 4.58 -5.03 1.28
CA TYR A 267 3.97 -4.82 -0.03
C TYR A 267 4.81 -5.45 -1.15
N LEU A 268 6.15 -5.37 -1.06
CA LEU A 268 7.04 -6.09 -1.98
C LEU A 268 6.74 -7.58 -1.97
N PHE A 269 6.72 -8.18 -0.78
CA PHE A 269 6.55 -9.62 -0.63
C PHE A 269 5.14 -10.08 -1.01
N SER A 270 4.15 -9.22 -0.82
CA SER A 270 2.81 -9.42 -1.39
C SER A 270 2.85 -9.49 -2.91
N GLY A 271 3.48 -8.52 -3.58
CA GLY A 271 3.63 -8.53 -5.04
C GLY A 271 4.43 -9.74 -5.56
N MET A 272 5.51 -10.11 -4.86
CA MET A 272 6.29 -11.31 -5.15
C MET A 272 5.45 -12.59 -5.04
N ALA A 273 4.62 -12.72 -3.99
CA ALA A 273 3.77 -13.90 -3.78
C ALA A 273 2.66 -14.01 -4.83
N ASP A 274 2.07 -12.88 -5.23
CA ASP A 274 1.14 -12.82 -6.35
C ASP A 274 1.82 -13.30 -7.64
N VAL A 275 2.98 -12.74 -8.01
CA VAL A 275 3.73 -13.16 -9.22
C VAL A 275 4.17 -14.63 -9.14
N ALA A 276 4.60 -15.11 -7.97
CA ALA A 276 4.97 -16.52 -7.79
C ALA A 276 3.78 -17.45 -8.05
N THR A 277 2.58 -17.04 -7.61
CA THR A 277 1.34 -17.80 -7.83
C THR A 277 0.93 -17.78 -9.31
N GLU A 278 0.89 -16.61 -9.94
CA GLU A 278 0.44 -16.46 -11.34
C GLU A 278 1.34 -17.18 -12.35
N TYR A 279 2.66 -17.24 -12.09
CA TYR A 279 3.63 -17.89 -13.00
C TYR A 279 4.09 -19.28 -12.55
N GLY A 280 3.71 -19.74 -11.36
CA GLY A 280 4.32 -20.93 -10.75
C GLY A 280 5.84 -20.78 -10.57
N ASP A 281 6.31 -19.59 -10.17
CA ASP A 281 7.75 -19.30 -10.04
C ASP A 281 8.30 -19.79 -8.69
N ASP A 282 8.80 -21.02 -8.68
CA ASP A 282 9.43 -21.65 -7.51
C ASP A 282 10.65 -20.87 -6.98
N THR A 283 11.32 -20.07 -7.82
CA THR A 283 12.48 -19.28 -7.39
C THR A 283 12.07 -18.09 -6.52
N LEU A 284 10.92 -17.47 -6.82
CA LEU A 284 10.31 -16.46 -5.96
C LEU A 284 9.74 -17.09 -4.70
N ARG A 285 9.08 -18.25 -4.82
CA ARG A 285 8.58 -19.01 -3.66
C ARG A 285 9.69 -19.32 -2.66
N ALA A 286 10.84 -19.82 -3.13
CA ALA A 286 11.98 -20.10 -2.27
C ALA A 286 12.54 -18.83 -1.58
N ALA A 287 12.53 -17.68 -2.24
CA ALA A 287 12.93 -16.41 -1.63
C ALA A 287 11.94 -15.95 -0.56
N LEU A 288 10.64 -16.02 -0.86
CA LEU A 288 9.57 -15.71 0.08
C LEU A 288 9.61 -16.60 1.31
N ASP A 289 9.87 -17.90 1.15
CA ASP A 289 9.96 -18.83 2.28
C ASP A 289 11.11 -18.47 3.22
N ARG A 290 12.29 -18.11 2.68
CA ARG A 290 13.44 -17.66 3.49
C ARG A 290 13.13 -16.36 4.23
N LEU A 291 12.56 -15.38 3.53
CA LEU A 291 12.20 -14.07 4.12
C LEU A 291 11.11 -14.22 5.18
N TRP A 292 10.16 -15.13 4.96
CA TRP A 292 9.13 -15.47 5.94
C TRP A 292 9.75 -16.05 7.21
N ASP A 293 10.66 -17.00 7.08
CA ASP A 293 11.36 -17.61 8.21
C ASP A 293 12.18 -16.56 8.97
N ASP A 294 12.89 -15.68 8.28
CA ASP A 294 13.67 -14.61 8.90
C ASP A 294 12.79 -13.63 9.70
N LEU A 295 11.69 -13.13 9.12
CA LEU A 295 10.77 -12.24 9.82
C LEU A 295 10.16 -12.91 11.05
N THR A 296 9.54 -14.08 10.85
CA THR A 296 8.65 -14.68 11.85
C THR A 296 9.39 -15.31 13.01
N THR A 297 10.68 -15.61 12.86
CA THR A 297 11.51 -16.19 13.94
C THR A 297 12.30 -15.16 14.72
N LYS A 298 12.53 -13.94 14.17
CA LYS A 298 13.48 -12.98 14.76
C LYS A 298 12.96 -11.56 14.93
N SER A 299 12.07 -11.09 14.05
CA SER A 299 11.79 -9.66 13.88
C SER A 299 10.29 -9.33 13.92
N LEU A 300 9.53 -10.12 14.69
CA LEU A 300 8.09 -9.98 14.84
C LEU A 300 7.67 -9.95 16.31
N TYR A 301 6.87 -8.96 16.69
CA TYR A 301 6.27 -8.87 18.01
C TYR A 301 5.21 -9.95 18.21
N VAL A 302 4.91 -10.30 19.47
CA VAL A 302 3.89 -11.32 19.81
C VAL A 302 2.50 -10.99 19.22
N THR A 303 2.22 -9.71 19.00
CA THR A 303 0.98 -9.18 18.40
C THR A 303 0.93 -9.30 16.87
N GLY A 304 1.99 -9.77 16.22
CA GLY A 304 2.12 -9.67 14.76
C GLY A 304 2.48 -8.26 14.26
N GLY A 305 2.79 -7.32 15.16
CA GLY A 305 3.42 -6.05 14.79
C GLY A 305 4.87 -6.24 14.34
N LEU A 306 5.37 -5.36 13.48
CA LEU A 306 6.75 -5.35 12.97
C LEU A 306 7.27 -3.93 12.76
N GLY A 307 8.59 -3.80 12.74
CA GLY A 307 9.29 -2.51 12.68
C GLY A 307 9.47 -1.93 14.08
N PRO A 308 10.56 -2.25 14.78
CA PRO A 308 10.83 -1.71 16.13
C PRO A 308 11.21 -0.23 16.15
N SER A 309 11.69 0.34 15.04
CA SER A 309 12.31 1.67 15.02
C SER A 309 11.46 2.75 14.35
N ALA A 310 11.30 3.89 15.05
CA ALA A 310 10.66 5.08 14.51
C ALA A 310 11.55 5.85 13.50
N HIS A 311 12.86 5.57 13.46
CA HIS A 311 13.79 6.30 12.59
C HIS A 311 13.62 5.93 11.11
N ASN A 312 13.39 4.64 10.84
CA ASN A 312 13.20 4.10 9.49
C ASN A 312 11.83 3.43 9.33
N GLU A 313 10.96 3.53 10.34
CA GLU A 313 9.63 2.92 10.37
C GLU A 313 9.70 1.41 10.04
N GLY A 314 10.73 0.76 10.57
CA GLY A 314 11.28 -0.44 9.95
C GLY A 314 12.16 -1.29 10.84
N PHE A 315 12.82 -2.23 10.18
CA PHE A 315 13.64 -3.25 10.81
C PHE A 315 15.00 -2.69 11.26
N THR A 316 15.54 -3.29 12.33
CA THR A 316 16.85 -2.95 12.90
C THR A 316 17.77 -4.18 12.83
N SER A 317 17.86 -4.94 13.92
CA SER A 317 18.66 -6.16 14.02
C SER A 317 17.84 -7.32 14.56
N ASP A 318 18.30 -8.55 14.35
CA ASP A 318 17.65 -9.77 14.80
C ASP A 318 17.36 -9.70 16.31
N TYR A 319 16.13 -10.02 16.70
CA TYR A 319 15.65 -10.04 18.09
C TYR A 319 15.58 -8.67 18.80
N ASP A 320 15.81 -7.56 18.10
CA ASP A 320 15.59 -6.22 18.64
C ASP A 320 14.09 -5.87 18.63
N LEU A 321 13.40 -6.25 19.70
CA LEU A 321 11.94 -6.09 19.85
C LEU A 321 11.59 -5.38 21.16
N PRO A 322 11.98 -4.09 21.34
CA PRO A 322 11.66 -3.33 22.54
C PRO A 322 10.16 -3.05 22.62
N ASN A 323 9.55 -3.21 23.80
CA ASN A 323 8.09 -3.04 23.96
C ASN A 323 7.65 -1.57 24.07
N GLU A 324 8.39 -0.74 24.81
CA GLU A 324 8.03 0.67 25.08
C GLU A 324 8.27 1.56 23.85
N THR A 325 9.33 1.31 23.09
CA THR A 325 9.72 2.14 21.94
C THR A 325 9.33 1.53 20.60
N ALA A 326 8.56 0.44 20.60
CA ALA A 326 8.10 -0.22 19.37
C ALA A 326 7.36 0.78 18.47
N TYR A 327 7.78 0.84 17.20
CA TYR A 327 7.01 1.56 16.20
C TYR A 327 5.76 0.75 15.81
N ALA A 328 5.96 -0.51 15.38
CA ALA A 328 4.88 -1.48 15.13
C ALA A 328 3.70 -0.85 14.36
N GLU A 329 4.00 -0.26 13.19
CA GLU A 329 3.04 0.53 12.42
C GLU A 329 1.80 -0.30 12.06
N THR A 330 0.60 0.29 12.18
CA THR A 330 -0.65 -0.37 11.76
C THR A 330 -0.61 -0.82 10.29
N CYS A 331 -0.09 0.01 9.38
CA CYS A 331 0.07 -0.38 7.98
C CYS A 331 0.98 -1.61 7.79
N ALA A 332 2.00 -1.75 8.64
CA ALA A 332 2.93 -2.86 8.52
C ALA A 332 2.24 -4.18 8.90
N ALA A 333 1.44 -4.17 9.99
CA ALA A 333 0.61 -5.32 10.35
C ALA A 333 -0.45 -5.65 9.28
N VAL A 334 -1.07 -4.63 8.67
CA VAL A 334 -1.97 -4.83 7.52
C VAL A 334 -1.22 -5.43 6.32
N GLY A 335 0.00 -4.96 6.03
CA GLY A 335 0.86 -5.53 5.01
C GLY A 335 1.21 -7.00 5.30
N LEU A 336 1.44 -7.37 6.56
CA LEU A 336 1.68 -8.76 6.93
C LEU A 336 0.43 -9.62 6.66
N VAL A 337 -0.78 -9.12 6.93
CA VAL A 337 -2.03 -9.81 6.55
C VAL A 337 -2.09 -10.03 5.03
N PHE A 338 -1.76 -9.00 4.25
CA PHE A 338 -1.76 -9.10 2.78
C PHE A 338 -0.75 -10.11 2.25
N TRP A 339 0.45 -10.12 2.83
CA TRP A 339 1.48 -11.07 2.43
C TRP A 339 1.08 -12.49 2.83
N SER A 340 0.65 -12.70 4.08
CA SER A 340 0.19 -13.99 4.60
C SER A 340 -0.93 -14.57 3.73
N SER A 341 -1.92 -13.76 3.36
CA SER A 341 -3.03 -14.16 2.51
C SER A 341 -2.57 -14.60 1.11
N ARG A 342 -1.55 -13.95 0.54
CA ARG A 342 -1.03 -14.29 -0.79
C ARG A 342 -0.13 -15.51 -0.77
N MET A 343 0.59 -15.75 0.31
CA MET A 343 1.33 -17.00 0.50
C MET A 343 0.39 -18.22 0.49
N LEU A 344 -0.86 -18.08 0.94
CA LEU A 344 -1.88 -19.13 0.85
C LEU A 344 -2.39 -19.39 -0.58
N GLY A 345 -2.15 -18.48 -1.53
CA GLY A 345 -2.45 -18.67 -2.95
C GLY A 345 -1.57 -19.74 -3.62
N MET A 346 -0.37 -19.99 -3.08
CA MET A 346 0.52 -21.07 -3.52
C MET A 346 0.18 -22.44 -2.88
N GLY A 347 -0.90 -22.52 -2.12
CA GLY A 347 -1.38 -23.72 -1.46
C GLY A 347 -1.65 -23.52 0.04
N PRO A 348 -2.61 -24.26 0.63
CA PRO A 348 -2.93 -24.15 2.05
C PRO A 348 -1.73 -24.49 2.94
N ASN A 349 -1.39 -23.58 3.86
CA ASN A 349 -0.33 -23.80 4.84
C ASN A 349 -0.66 -23.07 6.14
N ALA A 350 -0.74 -23.82 7.24
CA ALA A 350 -1.09 -23.30 8.55
C ALA A 350 -0.16 -22.17 9.01
N ARG A 351 1.13 -22.22 8.65
CA ARG A 351 2.09 -21.17 9.07
C ARG A 351 1.69 -19.77 8.59
N TYR A 352 1.10 -19.68 7.41
CA TYR A 352 0.63 -18.42 6.84
C TYR A 352 -0.73 -18.02 7.41
N ALA A 353 -1.64 -18.98 7.54
CA ALA A 353 -2.96 -18.74 8.11
C ALA A 353 -2.89 -18.30 9.59
N ASP A 354 -2.05 -18.96 10.40
CA ASP A 354 -1.83 -18.61 11.81
C ASP A 354 -1.25 -17.20 11.96
N MET A 355 -0.35 -16.80 11.05
CA MET A 355 0.24 -15.46 11.06
C MET A 355 -0.76 -14.40 10.61
N MET A 356 -1.55 -14.71 9.57
CA MET A 356 -2.66 -13.88 9.13
C MET A 356 -3.64 -13.65 10.28
N GLU A 357 -4.04 -14.71 10.98
CA GLU A 357 -4.91 -14.64 12.15
C GLU A 357 -4.30 -13.79 13.26
N ARG A 358 -3.03 -14.04 13.63
CA ARG A 358 -2.33 -13.26 14.67
C ARG A 358 -2.34 -11.76 14.36
N ALA A 359 -1.95 -11.37 13.15
CA ALA A 359 -1.91 -9.97 12.73
C ALA A 359 -3.31 -9.35 12.66
N LEU A 360 -4.31 -10.09 12.15
CA LEU A 360 -5.71 -9.65 12.07
C LEU A 360 -6.31 -9.38 13.46
N TYR A 361 -6.16 -10.32 14.40
CA TYR A 361 -6.79 -10.22 15.72
C TYR A 361 -6.00 -9.38 16.74
N ASN A 362 -4.81 -8.90 16.38
CA ASN A 362 -3.95 -8.11 17.27
C ASN A 362 -3.38 -6.87 16.57
N GLY A 363 -2.19 -6.97 15.98
CA GLY A 363 -1.37 -5.81 15.56
C GLY A 363 -1.98 -4.91 14.50
N SER A 364 -2.93 -5.40 13.70
CA SER A 364 -3.66 -4.57 12.73
C SER A 364 -4.84 -3.85 13.38
N ILE A 365 -5.77 -4.58 14.01
CA ILE A 365 -7.00 -3.99 14.57
C ILE A 365 -6.79 -3.17 15.83
N SER A 366 -5.65 -3.30 16.53
CA SER A 366 -5.28 -2.34 17.57
C SER A 366 -5.23 -0.92 16.99
N GLY A 367 -4.93 -0.79 15.70
CA GLY A 367 -4.92 0.42 14.90
C GLY A 367 -6.26 1.16 14.77
N LEU A 368 -7.39 0.54 15.10
CA LEU A 368 -8.73 1.10 14.90
C LEU A 368 -9.53 1.07 16.21
N SER A 369 -10.19 2.18 16.56
CA SER A 369 -11.12 2.19 17.70
C SER A 369 -12.32 1.31 17.43
N LEU A 370 -12.95 0.80 18.50
CA LEU A 370 -14.13 -0.08 18.39
C LEU A 370 -15.29 0.56 17.63
N ASP A 371 -15.41 1.89 17.69
CA ASP A 371 -16.43 2.65 16.99
C ASP A 371 -15.99 3.15 15.61
N GLY A 372 -14.79 2.77 15.15
CA GLY A 372 -14.26 3.10 13.82
C GLY A 372 -13.88 4.57 13.61
N SER A 373 -13.81 5.40 14.66
CA SER A 373 -13.61 6.85 14.52
C SER A 373 -12.20 7.37 14.83
N LEU A 374 -11.37 6.58 15.52
CA LEU A 374 -10.02 6.95 15.93
C LEU A 374 -9.01 5.85 15.55
N PHE A 375 -7.77 6.25 15.30
CA PHE A 375 -6.73 5.40 14.74
C PHE A 375 -5.41 5.49 15.50
N PHE A 376 -4.63 4.42 15.51
CA PHE A 376 -3.21 4.47 15.82
C PHE A 376 -2.36 4.50 14.55
N TYR A 377 -1.19 5.12 14.66
CA TYR A 377 -0.09 4.90 13.73
C TYR A 377 0.84 3.85 14.34
N GLU A 378 1.40 4.15 15.51
CA GLU A 378 2.24 3.21 16.28
C GLU A 378 1.42 2.34 17.25
N ASN A 379 1.82 1.07 17.41
CA ASN A 379 1.15 0.11 18.29
C ASN A 379 2.12 -0.51 19.32
N PRO A 380 2.56 0.26 20.33
CA PRO A 380 3.54 -0.22 21.30
C PRO A 380 2.95 -1.29 22.23
N LEU A 381 3.82 -2.16 22.73
CA LEU A 381 3.45 -3.27 23.63
C LEU A 381 3.53 -2.86 25.11
N GLU A 382 4.23 -1.77 25.41
CA GLU A 382 4.23 -1.13 26.73
C GLU A 382 3.88 0.36 26.55
N SER A 383 2.93 0.87 27.33
CA SER A 383 2.55 2.28 27.32
C SER A 383 2.30 2.80 28.73
N ARG A 384 2.87 3.97 29.02
CA ARG A 384 2.62 4.72 30.27
C ARG A 384 1.56 5.82 30.09
N GLY A 385 0.63 5.62 29.17
CA GLY A 385 -0.44 6.58 28.83
C GLY A 385 -0.04 7.66 27.82
N ARG A 386 1.10 7.50 27.14
CA ARG A 386 1.62 8.47 26.15
C ARG A 386 1.11 8.24 24.72
N HIS A 387 0.53 7.09 24.44
CA HIS A 387 -0.02 6.75 23.12
C HIS A 387 -1.55 6.72 23.19
N ASN A 388 -2.20 7.59 22.42
CA ASN A 388 -3.66 7.68 22.29
C ASN A 388 -4.06 7.67 20.81
N ARG A 389 -5.22 7.10 20.51
CA ARG A 389 -5.74 7.11 19.14
C ARG A 389 -6.13 8.52 18.72
N TRP A 390 -5.98 8.82 17.43
CA TRP A 390 -6.24 10.12 16.83
C TRP A 390 -7.36 10.01 15.81
N LYS A 391 -8.11 11.09 15.57
CA LYS A 391 -9.04 11.11 14.43
C LYS A 391 -8.30 11.20 13.09
N TRP A 392 -7.09 11.74 13.06
CA TRP A 392 -6.25 11.87 11.86
C TRP A 392 -4.78 12.07 12.23
N HIS A 393 -3.86 11.76 11.31
CA HIS A 393 -2.42 11.90 11.47
C HIS A 393 -1.83 12.78 10.35
N ARG A 394 -0.64 13.38 10.57
CA ARG A 394 0.04 14.22 9.55
C ARG A 394 0.41 13.43 8.29
N CYS A 395 0.79 12.16 8.48
CA CYS A 395 0.93 11.16 7.43
C CYS A 395 -0.20 10.15 7.63
N PRO A 396 -1.36 10.30 6.96
CA PRO A 396 -2.54 9.49 7.25
C PRO A 396 -2.55 8.18 6.44
N CYS A 397 -1.41 7.49 6.31
CA CYS A 397 -1.40 6.19 5.64
C CYS A 397 -2.22 5.14 6.40
N CYS A 398 -2.19 5.15 7.74
CA CYS A 398 -2.81 4.15 8.60
C CYS A 398 -4.36 4.14 8.57
N PRO A 399 -5.08 5.28 8.77
CA PRO A 399 -6.54 5.29 8.84
C PRO A 399 -7.26 4.62 7.66
N PRO A 400 -6.96 4.98 6.39
CA PRO A 400 -7.64 4.36 5.27
C PRO A 400 -7.11 2.94 4.99
N ASN A 401 -5.88 2.60 5.39
CA ASN A 401 -5.31 1.27 5.21
C ASN A 401 -5.93 0.21 6.14
N ILE A 402 -6.16 0.55 7.42
CA ILE A 402 -6.90 -0.34 8.33
C ILE A 402 -8.38 -0.40 7.96
N GLY A 403 -8.96 0.73 7.51
CA GLY A 403 -10.35 0.81 7.06
C GLY A 403 -10.64 -0.17 5.94
N ARG A 404 -9.84 -0.17 4.86
CA ARG A 404 -10.02 -1.10 3.75
C ARG A 404 -9.87 -2.57 4.14
N MET A 405 -8.89 -2.90 4.98
CA MET A 405 -8.64 -4.28 5.41
C MET A 405 -9.81 -4.80 6.24
N VAL A 406 -10.28 -4.02 7.21
CA VAL A 406 -11.43 -4.39 8.05
C VAL A 406 -12.68 -4.53 7.17
N ALA A 407 -12.93 -3.59 6.26
CA ALA A 407 -14.08 -3.66 5.37
C ALA A 407 -14.05 -4.87 4.41
N SER A 408 -12.85 -5.32 4.02
CA SER A 408 -12.65 -6.49 3.16
C SER A 408 -12.43 -7.79 3.91
N ILE A 409 -12.61 -7.84 5.24
CA ILE A 409 -12.21 -9.00 6.08
C ILE A 409 -12.72 -10.35 5.57
N GLY A 410 -13.90 -10.37 4.94
CA GLY A 410 -14.49 -11.60 4.39
C GLY A 410 -13.65 -12.28 3.30
N SER A 411 -12.78 -11.55 2.59
CA SER A 411 -11.89 -12.13 1.59
C SER A 411 -10.75 -12.97 2.19
N TYR A 412 -10.51 -12.88 3.49
CA TYR A 412 -9.44 -13.61 4.18
C TYR A 412 -9.93 -14.90 4.86
N PHE A 413 -11.24 -15.11 4.92
CA PHE A 413 -11.82 -16.28 5.61
C PHE A 413 -11.61 -17.59 4.85
N TYR A 414 -11.60 -17.53 3.52
CA TYR A 414 -11.67 -18.70 2.67
C TYR A 414 -10.65 -18.61 1.52
N GLY A 415 -10.10 -19.76 1.15
CA GLY A 415 -9.35 -19.95 -0.09
C GLY A 415 -10.09 -20.93 -1.00
N LEU A 416 -10.23 -20.60 -2.27
CA LEU A 416 -10.92 -21.43 -3.27
C LEU A 416 -9.91 -21.94 -4.30
N ALA A 417 -9.94 -23.24 -4.55
CA ALA A 417 -9.30 -23.90 -5.68
C ALA A 417 -10.37 -24.57 -6.55
N ASP A 418 -9.99 -25.10 -7.72
CA ASP A 418 -10.92 -25.71 -8.67
C ASP A 418 -11.73 -26.88 -8.07
N ASP A 419 -11.12 -27.62 -7.13
CA ASP A 419 -11.67 -28.84 -6.52
C ASP A 419 -11.75 -28.80 -4.98
N ALA A 420 -11.38 -27.68 -4.36
CA ALA A 420 -11.27 -27.59 -2.90
C ALA A 420 -11.59 -26.20 -2.35
N LEU A 421 -12.08 -26.20 -1.11
CA LEU A 421 -12.28 -25.01 -0.30
C LEU A 421 -11.46 -25.13 0.99
N ALA A 422 -10.60 -24.15 1.25
CA ALA A 422 -9.91 -24.00 2.51
C ALA A 422 -10.62 -22.96 3.39
N VAL A 423 -10.79 -23.28 4.68
CA VAL A 423 -11.25 -22.32 5.70
C VAL A 423 -10.01 -21.89 6.49
N HIS A 424 -9.65 -20.62 6.38
CA HIS A 424 -8.45 -20.06 7.02
C HIS A 424 -8.75 -19.38 8.35
N LEU A 425 -9.92 -18.75 8.49
CA LEU A 425 -10.30 -18.03 9.70
C LEU A 425 -11.61 -18.58 10.26
N TYR A 426 -11.69 -18.63 11.59
CA TYR A 426 -12.89 -19.03 12.29
C TYR A 426 -13.70 -17.82 12.76
N GLY A 427 -14.96 -17.74 12.34
CA GLY A 427 -15.88 -16.67 12.74
C GLY A 427 -17.24 -16.81 12.10
N ASP A 428 -18.24 -16.10 12.64
CA ASP A 428 -19.61 -16.12 12.13
C ASP A 428 -19.65 -15.52 10.71
N SER A 429 -19.89 -16.38 9.72
CA SER A 429 -19.88 -15.99 8.32
C SER A 429 -20.69 -16.95 7.45
N THR A 430 -21.16 -16.45 6.33
CA THR A 430 -21.82 -17.24 5.27
C THR A 430 -21.24 -16.83 3.93
N ALA A 431 -20.80 -17.82 3.15
CA ALA A 431 -20.26 -17.65 1.81
C ALA A 431 -20.90 -18.67 0.85
N ARG A 432 -20.83 -18.37 -0.45
CA ARG A 432 -21.35 -19.23 -1.52
C ARG A 432 -20.24 -19.37 -2.57
N PHE A 433 -19.91 -20.61 -2.93
CA PHE A 433 -18.84 -20.95 -3.86
C PHE A 433 -19.39 -21.93 -4.92
N GLU A 434 -18.77 -21.91 -6.09
CA GLU A 434 -18.93 -22.92 -7.14
C GLU A 434 -17.63 -23.75 -7.13
N ILE A 435 -17.73 -25.08 -7.06
CA ILE A 435 -16.58 -25.98 -6.92
C ILE A 435 -16.82 -27.17 -7.85
N SER A 436 -15.86 -27.42 -8.75
CA SER A 436 -15.92 -28.50 -9.74
C SER A 436 -17.10 -28.43 -10.73
N GLY A 437 -17.56 -27.21 -11.05
CA GLY A 437 -18.75 -26.96 -11.88
C GLY A 437 -20.03 -27.06 -11.05
#